data_AF-A0A8I2INZ5-F1
#
_entry.id   AF-A0A8I2INZ5-F1
#
_cell.length_a   1.000
_cell.length_b   1.000
_cell.length_c   1.000
_cell.angle_alpha   90.00
_cell.angle_beta   90.00
_cell.angle_gamma   90.00
#
_symmetry.space_group_name_H-M   'P 1'
#
loop_
_entity.id
_entity.type
_entity.pdbx_description
1 polymer ?
#
loop_
_entity_poly.entity_id
_entity_poly.type
_entity_poly.pdbx_seq_one_letter_code
_entity_poly.pdbx_strand_id
1 'polypeptide(L)' 'MLREGVIDAILDQNPQQEVRRVMDILSSHFKRDEMLIPIDGFTRFDIYIRENCPQY' A
#
# COMPACT_ATOMS: atom_id res chain seq x y z
N MET A 1 -18.49 -11.57 2.61
CA MET A 1 -18.76 -10.62 1.50
C MET A 1 -18.06 -10.98 0.19
N LEU A 2 -16.74 -10.83 0.03
CA LEU A 2 -16.04 -11.14 -1.25
C LEU A 2 -16.21 -12.63 -1.66
N ARG A 3 -15.98 -13.56 -0.73
CA ARG A 3 -16.16 -15.01 -0.96
C ARG A 3 -17.59 -15.42 -1.21
N GLU A 4 -18.52 -14.77 -0.52
CA GLU A 4 -19.96 -14.99 -0.65
C GLU A 4 -20.52 -14.37 -1.94
N GLY A 5 -19.69 -13.66 -2.73
CA GLY A 5 -20.11 -13.02 -3.97
C GLY A 5 -20.93 -11.75 -3.78
N VAL A 6 -20.93 -11.16 -2.58
CA VAL A 6 -21.58 -9.87 -2.29
C VAL A 6 -20.73 -8.70 -2.81
N ILE A 7 -19.41 -8.91 -2.91
CA ILE A 7 -18.44 -7.96 -3.47
C ILE A 7 -17.69 -8.72 -4.58
N ASP A 8 -17.46 -8.07 -5.72
CA ASP A 8 -16.74 -8.68 -6.86
C ASP A 8 -15.22 -8.57 -6.73
N ALA A 9 -14.73 -7.42 -6.26
CA ALA A 9 -13.32 -7.15 -6.07
C ALA A 9 -13.08 -6.15 -4.94
N ILE A 10 -11.90 -6.23 -4.32
CA ILE A 10 -11.37 -5.26 -3.37
C ILE A 10 -10.07 -4.70 -3.95
N LEU A 11 -9.98 -3.37 -3.98
CA LEU A 11 -8.75 -2.63 -4.27
C LEU A 11 -8.16 -2.18 -2.93
N ASP A 12 -7.14 -2.88 -2.46
CA ASP A 12 -6.44 -2.51 -1.23
C ASP A 12 -5.31 -1.54 -1.56
N GLN A 13 -5.42 -0.30 -1.09
CA GLN A 13 -4.43 0.75 -1.33
C GLN A 13 -3.11 0.56 -0.58
N ASN A 14 -3.05 -0.41 0.35
CA ASN A 14 -1.92 -0.62 1.24
C ASN A 14 -1.58 0.65 2.07
N PRO A 15 -2.51 1.12 2.92
CA PRO A 15 -2.33 2.37 3.68
C PRO A 15 -1.11 2.33 4.62
N GLN A 16 -0.71 1.14 5.07
CA GLN A 16 0.48 0.99 5.92
C GLN A 16 1.77 1.33 5.15
N GLN A 17 1.88 0.90 3.90
CA GLN A 17 3.03 1.22 3.06
C GLN A 17 3.06 2.72 2.73
N GLU A 18 1.90 3.33 2.51
CA GLU A 18 1.81 4.77 2.26
C GLU A 18 2.30 5.59 3.46
N VAL A 19 1.86 5.23 4.68
CA VAL A 19 2.36 5.88 5.92
C VAL A 19 3.87 5.72 6.08
N ARG A 20 4.42 4.53 5.84
CA ARG A 20 5.88 4.30 5.90
C ARG A 20 6.62 5.22 4.93
N ARG A 21 6.14 5.29 3.68
CA ARG A 21 6.73 6.16 2.65
C ARG A 21 6.73 7.63 3.08
N VAL A 22 5.63 8.12 3.64
CA VAL A 22 5.55 9.50 4.14
C VAL A 22 6.60 9.74 5.23
N MET A 23 6.77 8.80 6.17
CA MET A 23 7.79 8.92 7.22
C MET A 23 9.20 8.91 6.66
N ASP A 24 9.48 8.09 5.64
CA ASP A 24 10.78 8.05 4.98
C ASP A 24 11.06 9.39 4.27
N ILE A 25 10.08 9.92 3.52
CA ILE A 25 10.19 11.23 2.83
C ILE A 25 10.48 12.35 3.84
N LEU A 26 9.75 12.40 4.95
CA LEU A 26 9.98 13.38 6.01
C LEU A 26 11.38 13.22 6.62
N SER A 27 11.82 12.00 6.87
CA SER A 27 13.15 11.72 7.44
C SER A 27 14.26 12.19 6.51
N SER A 28 14.14 11.94 5.21
CA SER A 28 15.05 12.45 4.18
C SER A 28 15.02 13.98 4.08
N HIS A 29 13.84 14.60 4.09
CA HIS A 29 13.68 16.07 4.07
C HIS A 29 14.41 16.75 5.24
N PHE A 30 14.30 16.17 6.45
CA PHE A 30 14.98 16.67 7.64
C PHE A 30 16.44 16.20 7.77
N LYS A 31 17.01 15.55 6.73
CA LYS A 31 18.38 15.01 6.71
C LYS A 31 18.68 14.11 7.90
N ARG A 32 17.68 13.37 8.36
CA ARG A 32 17.83 12.36 9.41
C ARG A 32 18.38 11.04 8.87
N ASP A 33 18.43 10.91 7.54
CA ASP A 33 18.95 9.75 6.83
C ASP A 33 19.49 10.18 5.45
N GLU A 34 20.49 9.46 4.91
CA GLU A 34 21.09 9.72 3.59
C GLU A 34 20.38 8.96 2.45
N MET A 35 19.27 8.26 2.75
CA MET A 35 18.50 7.56 1.73
C MET A 35 17.87 8.52 0.72
N LEU A 36 18.25 8.34 -0.55
CA LEU A 36 17.58 8.92 -1.70
C LEU A 36 16.25 8.17 -1.92
N ILE A 37 15.15 8.78 -1.49
CA ILE A 37 13.81 8.24 -1.71
C ILE A 37 13.20 8.91 -2.93
N PRO A 38 12.78 8.16 -3.96
CA PRO A 38 12.01 8.71 -5.07
C PRO A 38 10.68 9.27 -4.55
N ILE A 39 10.55 10.61 -4.59
CA ILE A 39 9.39 11.37 -4.12
C ILE A 39 8.16 11.13 -5.02
N ASP A 40 8.38 10.63 -6.22
CA ASP A 40 7.43 10.52 -7.34
C ASP A 40 6.79 9.14 -7.52
N GLY A 41 7.03 8.19 -6.61
CA GLY A 41 6.37 6.88 -6.72
C GLY A 41 4.99 6.84 -6.07
N PHE A 42 4.08 6.09 -6.68
CA PHE A 42 2.78 5.74 -6.10
C PHE A 42 2.93 4.52 -5.17
N THR A 43 2.04 4.40 -4.17
CA THR A 43 1.87 3.17 -3.42
C THR A 43 1.16 2.15 -4.31
N ARG A 44 1.71 0.94 -4.42
CA ARG A 44 1.05 -0.12 -5.19
C ARG A 44 -0.19 -0.58 -4.42
N PHE A 45 -1.30 -0.73 -5.14
CA PHE A 45 -2.49 -1.37 -4.60
C PHE A 45 -2.49 -2.85 -4.94
N ASP A 46 -3.11 -3.63 -4.07
CA ASP A 46 -3.38 -5.04 -4.29
C ASP A 46 -4.82 -5.23 -4.74
N ILE A 47 -5.05 -6.21 -5.63
CA ILE A 47 -6.38 -6.55 -6.11
C ILE A 47 -6.76 -7.92 -5.54
N TYR A 48 -7.85 -7.95 -4.78
CA TYR A 48 -8.44 -9.19 -4.31
C TYR A 48 -9.74 -9.46 -5.04
N ILE A 49 -9.80 -10.61 -5.70
CA ILE A 49 -10.97 -11.23 -6.30
C ILE A 49 -11.25 -12.54 -5.57
N ARG A 50 -12.35 -13.22 -5.92
CA ARG A 50 -12.73 -14.47 -5.25
C ARG A 50 -11.62 -15.52 -5.31
N GLU A 51 -10.91 -15.60 -6.45
CA GLU A 51 -9.89 -16.57 -6.80
C GLU A 51 -8.60 -16.44 -5.99
N ASN A 52 -8.25 -15.23 -5.54
CA ASN A 52 -7.06 -14.96 -4.73
C ASN A 52 -7.40 -14.43 -3.32
N CYS A 53 -8.69 -14.54 -2.93
CA CYS A 53 -9.16 -14.09 -1.63
C CYS A 53 -8.49 -14.91 -0.50
N PRO A 54 -7.71 -14.29 0.39
CA PRO A 54 -6.88 -15.02 1.34
C PRO A 54 -7.66 -15.80 2.42
N GLN A 55 -7.11 -16.94 2.87
CA GLN A 55 -7.78 -17.94 3.73
C GLN A 55 -7.70 -17.73 5.24
N TYR A 56 -7.10 -16.64 5.70
CA TYR A 56 -6.96 -16.36 7.12
C TYR A 56 -8.29 -16.01 7.80
#